data_AF-A0A945LZS5-F1
#
_entry.id   AF-A0A945LZS5-F1
#
_cell.length_a   1.000
_cell.length_b   1.000
_cell.length_c   1.000
_cell.angle_alpha   90.00
_cell.angle_beta   90.00
_cell.angle_gamma   90.00
#
_symmetry.space_group_name_H-M   'P 1'
#
loop_
_entity.id
_entity.type
_entity.pdbx_description
1 polymer ?
#
loop_
_entity_poly.entity_id
_entity_poly.type
_entity_poly.pdbx_seq_one_letter_code
_entity_poly.pdbx_strand_id
1 'polypeptide(L)' 'MEDDDIRKSREIIVFPQSLENLGIEELEAYISGLEKEIIRAGKMIAAKKDSRSSAESVFKK' A
#
# COMPACT_ATOMS: atom_id res chain seq x y z
N MET A 1 9.54 4.10 -26.16
CA MET A 1 9.44 4.42 -24.73
C MET A 1 8.10 5.09 -24.56
N GLU A 2 7.10 4.29 -24.25
CA GLU A 2 5.73 4.74 -24.04
C GLU A 2 5.28 4.03 -22.76
N ASP A 3 6.04 4.29 -21.69
CA ASP A 3 5.63 3.97 -20.33
C ASP A 3 4.59 5.02 -19.97
N ASP A 4 3.39 4.82 -20.52
CA ASP A 4 2.19 5.58 -20.26
C ASP A 4 1.91 5.43 -18.76
N ASP A 5 2.43 6.40 -18.00
CA ASP A 5 2.36 6.52 -16.54
C ASP A 5 0.89 6.81 -16.20
N ILE A 6 0.05 5.76 -16.30
CA ILE A 6 -1.31 5.74 -15.80
C ILE A 6 -1.20 5.94 -14.30
N ARG A 7 -1.19 7.20 -13.89
CA ARG A 7 -1.44 7.63 -12.52
C ARG A 7 -2.91 7.35 -12.25
N LYS A 8 -3.25 6.06 -12.11
CA LYS A 8 -4.52 5.62 -11.56
C LYS A 8 -4.66 6.37 -10.25
N SER A 9 -5.66 7.25 -10.19
CA SER A 9 -5.92 8.10 -9.03
C SER A 9 -5.81 7.24 -7.79
N ARG A 10 -4.77 7.49 -6.98
CA ARG A 10 -4.56 6.75 -5.74
C ARG A 10 -5.77 7.09 -4.88
N GLU A 11 -6.63 6.12 -4.61
CA GLU A 11 -7.66 6.29 -3.58
C GLU A 11 -6.92 6.47 -2.27
N ILE A 12 -6.88 7.72 -1.80
CA ILE A 12 -6.27 8.08 -0.53
C ILE A 12 -7.30 7.72 0.53
N ILE A 13 -7.03 6.67 1.30
CA ILE A 13 -7.81 6.37 2.49
C ILE A 13 -7.42 7.43 3.53
N VAL A 14 -8.38 8.27 3.91
CA VAL A 14 -8.15 9.33 4.89
C VAL A 14 -8.04 8.69 6.28
N PHE A 15 -6.90 8.86 6.94
CA PHE A 15 -6.68 8.38 8.30
C PHE A 15 -6.15 9.52 9.20
N PRO A 16 -6.67 9.68 10.43
CA PRO A 16 -7.78 8.93 11.02
C PRO A 16 -9.14 9.48 10.57
N GLN A 17 -10.02 8.59 10.08
CA GLN A 17 -11.44 8.88 9.88
C GLN A 17 -12.22 8.57 11.16
N SER A 18 -13.18 9.43 11.52
CA SER A 18 -14.09 9.13 12.63
C SER A 18 -15.07 8.03 12.21
N LEU A 19 -15.20 6.99 13.04
CA LEU A 19 -16.01 5.80 12.76
C LEU A 19 -17.40 5.86 13.42
N GLU A 20 -17.60 6.76 14.39
CA GLU A 20 -18.79 6.79 15.24
C GLU A 20 -20.08 7.10 14.48
N ASN A 21 -19.96 7.80 13.34
CA ASN A 21 -21.11 8.24 12.52
C ASN A 21 -21.29 7.41 11.24
N LEU A 22 -20.46 6.38 11.02
CA LEU A 22 -20.54 5.55 9.82
C LEU A 22 -21.56 4.42 9.99
N GLY A 23 -22.34 4.19 8.94
CA GLY A 23 -23.18 3.00 8.82
C GLY A 23 -22.36 1.73 8.56
N ILE A 24 -23.00 0.57 8.65
CA ILE A 24 -22.35 -0.74 8.47
C ILE A 24 -21.67 -0.83 7.10
N GLU A 25 -22.37 -0.47 6.02
CA GLU A 25 -21.82 -0.53 4.65
C GLU A 25 -20.60 0.39 4.48
N GLU A 26 -20.62 1.57 5.11
CA GLU A 26 -19.50 2.52 5.06
C GLU A 26 -18.29 1.99 5.84
N LEU A 27 -18.53 1.32 6.97
CA LEU A 27 -17.48 0.65 7.74
C LEU A 27 -16.87 -0.52 6.96
N GLU A 28 -17.70 -1.33 6.29
CA GLU A 28 -17.22 -2.43 5.43
C GLU A 28 -16.39 -1.90 4.25
N ALA A 29 -16.83 -0.82 3.60
CA ALA A 29 -16.08 -0.16 2.53
C ALA A 29 -14.75 0.41 3.04
N TYR A 30 -14.75 1.05 4.21
CA TYR A 30 -13.55 1.58 4.84
C TYR A 30 -12.55 0.47 5.20
N ILE A 31 -13.02 -0.65 5.77
CA ILE A 31 -12.21 -1.85 6.03
C ILE A 31 -11.60 -2.38 4.73
N SER A 32 -12.41 -2.56 3.68
CA SER A 32 -11.90 -3.06 2.39
C SER A 32 -10.82 -2.16 1.80
N GLY A 33 -10.95 -0.84 1.97
CA GLY A 33 -9.91 0.12 1.62
C GLY A 33 -8.62 -0.14 2.40
N LEU A 34 -8.70 -0.16 3.73
CA LEU A 34 -7.54 -0.39 4.60
C LEU A 34 -6.81 -1.70 4.30
N GLU A 35 -7.55 -2.79 4.04
CA GLU A 35 -6.96 -4.08 3.70
C GLU A 35 -6.16 -4.04 2.39
N LYS A 36 -6.68 -3.36 1.36
CA LYS A 36 -5.95 -3.15 0.10
C LYS A 36 -4.65 -2.37 0.34
N GLU A 37 -4.70 -1.37 1.21
CA GLU A 37 -3.53 -0.57 1.56
C GLU A 37 -2.49 -1.39 2.34
N ILE A 38 -2.92 -2.26 3.27
CA ILE A 38 -2.03 -3.20 3.97
C ILE A 38 -1.32 -4.12 2.97
N ILE A 39 -2.05 -4.70 2.01
CA ILE A 39 -1.46 -5.56 0.97
C ILE A 39 -0.43 -4.79 0.16
N ARG A 40 -0.74 -3.55 -0.23
CA ARG A 40 0.18 -2.68 -1.00
C ARG A 40 1.43 -2.37 -0.20
N ALA A 41 1.28 -1.93 1.06
CA ALA A 41 2.40 -1.68 1.95
C ALA A 41 3.27 -2.93 2.13
N GLY A 42 2.64 -4.10 2.29
CA GLY A 42 3.33 -5.39 2.35
C GLY A 42 4.20 -5.68 1.12
N LYS A 43 3.66 -5.44 -0.10
CA LYS A 43 4.43 -5.58 -1.35
C LYS A 43 5.61 -4.62 -1.41
N MET A 44 5.44 -3.36 -1.02
CA MET A 44 6.51 -2.37 -0.98
C MET A 44 7.60 -2.74 0.02
N ILE A 45 7.22 -3.27 1.18
CA ILE A 45 8.17 -3.78 2.20
C ILE A 45 8.96 -4.96 1.63
N ALA A 46 8.29 -5.92 0.98
CA ALA A 46 8.96 -7.07 0.37
C ALA A 46 10.00 -6.63 -0.67
N ALA A 47 9.62 -5.75 -1.60
CA ALA A 47 10.54 -5.21 -2.61
C ALA A 47 11.76 -4.50 -2.00
N LYS A 48 11.55 -3.75 -0.91
CA LYS A 48 12.65 -3.10 -0.17
C LYS A 48 13.56 -4.11 0.53
N LYS A 49 13.00 -5.18 1.12
CA LYS A 49 13.78 -6.25 1.75
C LYS A 49 14.62 -7.00 0.71
N ASP A 50 14.05 -7.31 -0.45
CA ASP A 50 14.77 -7.98 -1.54
C ASP A 50 15.93 -7.12 -2.03
N SER A 51 15.68 -5.84 -2.28
CA SER A 51 16.71 -4.87 -2.68
C SER A 51 17.85 -4.79 -1.65
N ARG A 52 17.52 -4.80 -0.36
CA ARG A 52 18.51 -4.80 0.73
C ARG A 52 19.32 -6.10 0.75
N SER A 53 18.65 -7.25 0.63
CA SER A 53 19.31 -8.57 0.59
C SER A 53 20.29 -8.68 -0.58
N SER A 54 19.89 -8.20 -1.77
CA SER A 54 20.76 -8.14 -2.94
C SER A 54 21.95 -7.20 -2.75
N ALA A 55 21.76 -6.05 -2.09
CA ALA A 55 22.88 -5.17 -1.77
C ALA A 55 23.85 -5.84 -0.78
N GLU A 56 23.34 -6.45 0.28
CA GLU A 56 24.16 -7.12 1.30
C GLU A 56 24.99 -8.28 0.71
N SER A 57 24.48 -9.00 -0.30
CA SER A 57 25.23 -10.08 -0.95
C SER A 57 26.35 -9.60 -1.87
N VAL A 58 26.24 -8.37 -2.40
CA VAL A 58 27.30 -7.72 -3.21
C VAL A 58 28.40 -7.16 -2.32
N PHE A 59 28.06 -6.54 -1.18
CA PHE A 59 29.03 -5.88 -0.30
C PHE A 59 29.72 -6.81 0.73
N LYS A 60 29.20 -8.01 0.97
CA LYS A 60 29.82 -9.02 1.85
C LYS A 60 30.73 -10.01 1.11
N LYS A 61 31.07 -9.74 -0.15
CA LYS A 61 31.98 -10.55 -0.97
C LYS A 61 33.37 -9.96 -1.03
#